data_AF-A0AAN4ZPH9-F1
#
_entry.id   AF-A0AAN4ZPH9-F1
#
_cell.length_a   1.000
_cell.length_b   1.000
_cell.length_c   1.000
_cell.angle_alpha   90.00
_cell.angle_beta   90.00
_cell.angle_gamma   90.00
#
_symmetry.space_group_name_H-M   'P 1'
#
loop_
_entity.id
_entity.type
_entity.pdbx_description
1 polymer ?
#
loop_
_entity_poly.entity_id
_entity_poly.type
_entity_poly.pdbx_seq_one_letter_code
_entity_poly.pdbx_strand_id
1 'polypeptide(L)'
;AEGGEKEEEEGGRVSVQLREALCANTEITEENERLRVEKEELEKEISMRQSCIDEMIQQSSVLQAAQQLAAQTVQTLRKEISEKEKELREAEVRSVHDMESITLLNEELEMLKMKISEVEWMNEMERRKKEEEEEERKTEIEGWKRRMEEREKKEEEMRREIEEMKRRTEDAERRMNESESRLSSLPLDRVNSLEAEVNQLKTIAMQKHEESLGYYEQLQAASAEMHRLQSLMGMNAQQSEELKKEKERREKMERELSRLKEHLVMVEEQSVVEAREAEERETRLLEKVRRLEATQSATLTNAEETTQSSQARINALELSLRAAEADARESRERAERSEKEREETKKALDSLQGVVRDLASEHDRDAAHAAHQSMELREKLKTAQSSIASLRGEMERLSLDRQAAEDAAVMAREAVERKQRVVEELEIRLEEAHSVVSAKASASASQYRIDDSTLRQLFLSYFLSPLDRRADIAILLASILEYPPEEMEKVKTAINSSMGKGSSRAMGGSSITEQFIRFLETESESARTAPQLPVRTERSVMSGECINPTQPIESSSSLLRDILNPIDIKPASTVVPPVPNLPTLDPT
;
A
#
# COMPACT_ATOMS: atom_id res chain seq x y z
N ALA A 1 68.21 94.72 41.09
CA ALA A 1 66.83 94.23 40.96
C ALA A 1 66.56 93.99 39.47
N GLU A 2 67.16 92.93 38.92
CA GLU A 2 67.16 92.63 37.47
C GLU A 2 66.93 91.13 37.21
N GLY A 3 66.23 90.46 38.15
CA GLY A 3 65.90 89.03 38.05
C GLY A 3 64.42 88.74 37.76
N GLY A 4 63.53 89.74 37.86
CA GLY A 4 62.08 89.52 37.77
C GLY A 4 61.49 89.59 36.35
N GLU A 5 62.03 90.45 35.49
CA GLU A 5 61.36 90.76 34.21
C GLU A 5 61.55 89.68 33.13
N LYS A 6 62.56 88.79 33.26
CA LYS A 6 62.73 87.65 32.34
C LYS A 6 61.81 86.47 32.64
N GLU A 7 61.48 86.23 33.90
CA GLU A 7 60.57 85.14 34.28
C GLU A 7 59.12 85.46 33.87
N GLU A 8 58.72 86.74 33.83
CA GLU A 8 57.40 87.16 33.34
C GLU A 8 57.26 87.05 31.80
N GLU A 9 58.27 87.42 31.00
CA GLU A 9 58.21 87.24 29.54
C GLU A 9 58.24 85.76 29.11
N GLU A 10 59.09 84.93 29.74
CA GLU A 10 59.11 83.49 29.46
C GLU A 10 57.82 82.81 29.96
N GLY A 11 57.33 83.17 31.16
CA GLY A 11 56.04 82.72 31.67
C GLY A 11 54.86 83.10 30.77
N GLY A 12 54.89 84.30 30.18
CA GLY A 12 53.91 84.76 29.20
C GLY A 12 53.91 83.91 27.92
N ARG A 13 55.08 83.64 27.34
CA ARG A 13 55.20 82.77 26.14
C ARG A 13 54.78 81.33 26.42
N VAL A 14 55.18 80.77 27.56
CA VAL A 14 54.75 79.44 28.00
C VAL A 14 53.23 79.40 28.22
N SER A 15 52.62 80.46 28.75
CA SER A 15 51.16 80.55 28.93
C SER A 15 50.37 80.62 27.62
N VAL A 16 50.93 81.25 26.57
CA VAL A 16 50.33 81.27 25.23
C VAL A 16 50.49 79.91 24.56
N GLN A 17 51.70 79.33 24.56
CA GLN A 17 51.96 78.00 24.02
C GLN A 17 51.13 76.91 24.70
N LEU A 18 50.93 76.99 26.02
CA LEU A 18 50.07 76.07 26.76
C LEU A 18 48.60 76.23 26.36
N ARG A 19 48.12 77.45 26.10
CA ARG A 19 46.75 77.69 25.60
C ARG A 19 46.55 77.17 24.18
N GLU A 20 47.50 77.41 23.28
CA GLU A 20 47.49 76.86 21.92
C GLU A 20 47.55 75.32 21.94
N ALA A 21 48.40 74.73 22.78
CA ALA A 21 48.48 73.28 22.95
C ALA A 21 47.22 72.67 23.60
N LEU A 22 46.55 73.38 24.51
CA LEU A 22 45.25 72.96 25.06
C LEU A 22 44.14 73.08 24.01
N CYS A 23 44.12 74.16 23.21
CA CYS A 23 43.15 74.34 22.13
C CYS A 23 43.31 73.27 21.04
N ALA A 24 44.55 73.00 20.62
CA ALA A 24 44.87 71.92 19.69
C ALA A 24 44.51 70.54 20.27
N ASN A 25 44.75 70.29 21.56
CA ASN A 25 44.27 69.06 22.19
C ASN A 25 42.73 68.97 22.19
N THR A 26 42.00 70.07 22.46
CA THR A 26 40.53 70.03 22.39
C THR A 26 40.03 69.75 20.97
N GLU A 27 40.61 70.40 19.95
CA GLU A 27 40.30 70.13 18.54
C GLU A 27 40.59 68.68 18.16
N ILE A 28 41.75 68.14 18.56
CA ILE A 28 42.12 66.74 18.34
C ILE A 28 41.14 65.79 19.08
N THR A 29 40.70 66.11 20.29
CA THR A 29 39.70 65.27 21.00
C THR A 29 38.32 65.33 20.35
N GLU A 30 37.89 66.48 19.83
CA GLU A 30 36.65 66.59 19.07
C GLU A 30 36.73 65.85 17.73
N GLU A 31 37.85 65.94 17.02
CA GLU A 31 38.08 65.20 15.78
C GLU A 31 38.09 63.68 16.03
N ASN A 32 38.77 63.21 17.08
CA ASN A 32 38.76 61.80 17.47
C ASN A 32 37.35 61.31 17.83
N GLU A 33 36.54 62.10 18.54
CA GLU A 33 35.16 61.72 18.86
C GLU A 33 34.27 61.72 17.59
N ARG A 34 34.45 62.66 16.66
CA ARG A 34 33.77 62.62 15.34
C ARG A 34 34.14 61.38 14.55
N LEU A 35 35.43 61.03 14.48
CA LEU A 35 35.92 59.80 13.84
C LEU A 35 35.41 58.53 14.54
N ARG A 36 35.24 58.57 15.87
CA ARG A 36 34.65 57.48 16.65
C ARG A 36 33.16 57.27 16.29
N VAL A 37 32.40 58.36 16.16
CA VAL A 37 30.99 58.33 15.73
C VAL A 37 30.87 57.87 14.27
N GLU A 38 31.65 58.43 13.34
CA GLU A 38 31.65 58.01 11.93
C GLU A 38 32.00 56.53 11.78
N LYS A 39 32.98 56.04 12.56
CA LYS A 39 33.31 54.62 12.63
C LYS A 39 32.15 53.77 13.14
N GLU A 40 31.47 54.17 14.21
CA GLU A 40 30.28 53.45 14.71
C GLU A 40 29.13 53.45 13.70
N GLU A 41 28.94 54.52 12.93
CA GLU A 41 27.95 54.59 11.85
C GLU A 41 28.31 53.67 10.68
N LEU A 42 29.58 53.63 10.27
CA LEU A 42 30.07 52.69 9.26
C LEU A 42 29.97 51.23 9.72
N GLU A 43 30.25 50.93 10.99
CA GLU A 43 30.08 49.57 11.54
C GLU A 43 28.60 49.14 11.55
N LYS A 44 27.66 50.05 11.84
CA LYS A 44 26.21 49.81 11.73
C LYS A 44 25.78 49.59 10.27
N GLU A 45 26.26 50.40 9.34
CA GLU A 45 25.97 50.25 7.90
C GLU A 45 26.52 48.92 7.34
N ILE A 46 27.74 48.53 7.73
CA ILE A 46 28.32 47.22 7.38
C ILE A 46 27.46 46.09 7.95
N SER A 47 27.02 46.18 9.21
CA SER A 47 26.15 45.19 9.83
C SER A 47 24.80 45.06 9.13
N MET A 48 24.15 46.18 8.76
CA MET A 48 22.89 46.16 7.98
C MET A 48 23.09 45.55 6.59
N ARG A 49 24.18 45.89 5.89
CA ARG A 49 24.50 45.30 4.58
C ARG A 49 24.78 43.80 4.68
N GLN A 50 25.46 43.35 5.73
CA GLN A 50 25.70 41.93 5.96
C GLN A 50 24.37 41.19 6.19
N SER A 51 23.48 41.72 7.04
CA SER A 51 22.13 41.16 7.25
C SER A 51 21.34 41.05 5.94
N CYS A 52 21.38 42.08 5.09
CA CYS A 52 20.73 42.09 3.79
C CYS A 52 21.32 41.03 2.82
N ILE A 53 22.64 40.86 2.82
CA ILE A 53 23.33 39.81 2.04
C ILE A 53 22.94 38.42 2.54
N ASP A 54 22.89 38.21 3.86
CA ASP A 54 22.53 36.93 4.48
C ASP A 54 21.06 36.58 4.19
N GLU A 55 20.14 37.55 4.25
CA GLU A 55 18.74 37.41 3.81
C GLU A 55 18.64 37.06 2.32
N MET A 56 19.41 37.70 1.45
CA MET A 56 19.44 37.37 0.01
C MET A 56 19.98 35.95 -0.24
N ILE A 57 21.00 35.51 0.50
CA ILE A 57 21.53 34.14 0.44
C ILE A 57 20.47 33.14 0.91
N GLN A 58 19.77 33.45 2.01
CA GLN A 58 18.69 32.61 2.53
C GLN A 58 17.54 32.50 1.50
N GLN A 59 17.06 33.61 0.94
CA GLN A 59 16.03 33.62 -0.11
C GLN A 59 16.47 32.83 -1.35
N SER A 60 17.74 32.99 -1.78
CA SER A 60 18.31 32.24 -2.90
C SER A 60 18.33 30.73 -2.62
N SER A 61 18.72 30.31 -1.41
CA SER A 61 18.74 28.90 -1.01
C SER A 61 17.33 28.28 -0.97
N VAL A 62 16.32 29.02 -0.48
CA VAL A 62 14.91 28.59 -0.46
C VAL A 62 14.37 28.47 -1.90
N LEU A 63 14.68 29.43 -2.77
CA LEU A 63 14.28 29.38 -4.18
C LEU A 63 14.92 28.19 -4.91
N GLN A 64 16.20 27.92 -4.66
CA GLN A 64 16.92 26.78 -5.22
C GLN A 64 16.33 25.44 -4.73
N ALA A 65 16.01 25.33 -3.45
CA ALA A 65 15.35 24.15 -2.88
C ALA A 65 13.95 23.93 -3.49
N ALA A 66 13.16 25.00 -3.64
CA ALA A 66 11.85 24.94 -4.30
C ALA A 66 11.96 24.52 -5.78
N GLN A 67 12.98 25.00 -6.49
CA GLN A 67 13.25 24.61 -7.88
C GLN A 67 13.67 23.13 -7.99
N GLN A 68 14.48 22.63 -7.06
CA GLN A 68 14.84 21.21 -7.01
C GLN A 68 13.63 20.32 -6.71
N LEU A 69 12.78 20.69 -5.75
CA LEU A 69 11.54 19.98 -5.44
C LEU A 69 10.59 19.95 -6.66
N ALA A 70 10.41 21.07 -7.34
CA ALA A 70 9.60 21.16 -8.56
C ALA A 70 10.16 20.26 -9.67
N ALA A 71 11.49 20.21 -9.86
CA ALA A 71 12.13 19.32 -10.82
C ALA A 71 11.91 17.84 -10.50
N GLN A 72 12.01 17.44 -9.22
CA GLN A 72 11.70 16.08 -8.77
C GLN A 72 10.22 15.73 -9.01
N THR A 73 9.30 16.66 -8.71
CA THR A 73 7.86 16.47 -8.94
C THR A 73 7.53 16.29 -10.43
N VAL A 74 8.20 17.03 -11.31
CA VAL A 74 8.07 16.85 -12.77
C VAL A 74 8.65 15.51 -13.24
N GLN A 75 9.74 15.03 -12.62
CA GLN A 75 10.30 13.71 -12.94
C GLN A 75 9.39 12.56 -12.50
N THR A 76 8.79 12.62 -11.30
CA THR A 76 7.84 11.61 -10.83
C THR A 76 6.58 11.57 -11.69
N LEU A 77 5.98 12.73 -11.98
CA LEU A 77 4.81 12.82 -12.87
C LEU A 77 5.10 12.29 -14.29
N ARG A 78 6.30 12.54 -14.84
CA ARG A 78 6.70 11.96 -16.14
C ARG A 78 6.80 10.43 -16.10
N LYS A 79 7.27 9.87 -14.98
CA LYS A 79 7.34 8.42 -14.78
C LYS A 79 5.94 7.81 -14.68
N GLU A 80 5.05 8.42 -13.89
CA GLU A 80 3.65 8.01 -13.78
C GLU A 80 2.90 8.07 -15.13
N ILE A 81 3.10 9.14 -15.91
CA ILE A 81 2.55 9.24 -17.28
C ILE A 81 3.08 8.11 -18.17
N SER A 82 4.38 7.85 -18.15
CA SER A 82 4.98 6.75 -18.93
C SER A 82 4.48 5.36 -18.51
N GLU A 83 4.20 5.14 -17.23
CA GLU A 83 3.61 3.90 -16.71
C GLU A 83 2.14 3.77 -17.15
N LYS A 84 1.36 4.85 -17.05
CA LYS A 84 -0.05 4.85 -17.51
C LYS A 84 -0.19 4.71 -19.02
N GLU A 85 0.72 5.28 -19.82
CA GLU A 85 0.77 5.03 -21.26
C GLU A 85 1.09 3.55 -21.58
N LYS A 86 1.93 2.89 -20.77
CA LYS A 86 2.22 1.45 -20.93
C LYS A 86 0.99 0.61 -20.60
N GLU A 87 0.34 0.87 -19.47
CA GLU A 87 -0.93 0.22 -19.09
C GLU A 87 -2.02 0.39 -20.15
N LEU A 88 -2.13 1.59 -20.75
CA LEU A 88 -3.10 1.87 -21.81
C LEU A 88 -2.82 1.04 -23.07
N ARG A 89 -1.57 1.00 -23.55
CA ARG A 89 -1.18 0.16 -24.70
C ARG A 89 -1.44 -1.32 -24.44
N GLU A 90 -1.17 -1.80 -23.23
CA GLU A 90 -1.46 -3.18 -22.82
C GLU A 90 -2.97 -3.48 -22.72
N ALA A 91 -3.80 -2.49 -22.42
CA ALA A 91 -5.26 -2.60 -22.48
C ALA A 91 -5.79 -2.59 -23.93
N GLU A 92 -5.24 -1.73 -24.79
CA GLU A 92 -5.56 -1.68 -26.23
C GLU A 92 -5.24 -3.02 -26.92
N VAL A 93 -4.05 -3.57 -26.70
CA VAL A 93 -3.65 -4.89 -27.25
C VAL A 93 -4.58 -6.01 -26.78
N ARG A 94 -4.97 -6.02 -25.50
CA ARG A 94 -5.97 -6.99 -24.99
C ARG A 94 -7.33 -6.81 -25.66
N SER A 95 -7.80 -5.57 -25.81
CA SER A 95 -9.08 -5.29 -26.48
C SER A 95 -9.09 -5.71 -27.95
N VAL A 96 -7.95 -5.63 -28.65
CA VAL A 96 -7.83 -6.15 -30.02
C VAL A 96 -7.91 -7.68 -30.02
N HIS A 97 -7.19 -8.35 -29.12
CA HIS A 97 -7.21 -9.82 -29.03
C HIS A 97 -8.58 -10.39 -28.61
N ASP A 98 -9.29 -9.70 -27.72
CA ASP A 98 -10.66 -10.05 -27.34
C ASP A 98 -11.62 -9.85 -28.54
N MET A 99 -11.44 -8.80 -29.34
CA MET A 99 -12.20 -8.59 -30.59
C MET A 99 -11.93 -9.69 -31.61
N GLU A 100 -10.67 -10.09 -31.82
CA GLU A 100 -10.27 -11.21 -32.68
C GLU A 100 -10.93 -12.53 -32.22
N SER A 101 -10.91 -12.80 -30.92
CA SER A 101 -11.59 -13.96 -30.33
C SER A 101 -13.10 -13.94 -30.56
N ILE A 102 -13.73 -12.76 -30.44
CA ILE A 102 -15.17 -12.58 -30.74
C ILE A 102 -15.46 -12.80 -32.24
N THR A 103 -14.58 -12.37 -33.15
CA THR A 103 -14.77 -12.63 -34.59
C THR A 103 -14.69 -14.13 -34.91
N LEU A 104 -13.71 -14.85 -34.36
CA LEU A 104 -13.59 -16.31 -34.54
C LEU A 104 -14.80 -17.06 -33.97
N LEU A 105 -15.28 -16.69 -32.78
CA LEU A 105 -16.49 -17.26 -32.18
C LEU A 105 -17.75 -17.00 -33.02
N ASN A 106 -17.86 -15.84 -33.68
CA ASN A 106 -18.96 -15.56 -34.60
C ASN A 106 -18.86 -16.40 -35.88
N GLU A 107 -17.65 -16.62 -36.43
CA GLU A 107 -17.44 -17.49 -37.60
C GLU A 107 -17.79 -18.96 -37.28
N GLU A 108 -17.38 -19.47 -36.12
CA GLU A 108 -17.78 -20.80 -35.63
C GLU A 108 -19.31 -20.91 -35.46
N LEU A 109 -19.94 -19.87 -34.93
CA LEU A 109 -21.39 -19.81 -34.69
C LEU A 109 -22.18 -19.76 -36.00
N GLU A 110 -21.72 -19.04 -37.03
CA GLU A 110 -22.31 -19.09 -38.37
C GLU A 110 -22.08 -20.44 -39.06
N MET A 111 -20.91 -21.06 -38.93
CA MET A 111 -20.71 -22.44 -39.41
C MET A 111 -21.65 -23.45 -38.74
N LEU A 112 -21.91 -23.30 -37.44
CA LEU A 112 -22.87 -24.15 -36.72
C LEU A 112 -24.32 -23.89 -37.17
N LYS A 113 -24.73 -22.63 -37.38
CA LYS A 113 -26.04 -22.30 -37.99
C LYS A 113 -26.20 -22.93 -39.37
N MET A 114 -25.16 -22.89 -40.20
CA MET A 114 -25.19 -23.47 -41.55
C MET A 114 -25.36 -24.99 -41.49
N LYS A 115 -24.63 -25.68 -40.59
CA LYS A 115 -24.77 -27.13 -40.34
C LYS A 115 -26.14 -27.50 -39.78
N ILE A 116 -26.70 -26.70 -38.87
CA ILE A 116 -28.07 -26.90 -38.36
C ILE A 116 -29.07 -26.81 -39.53
N SER A 117 -28.95 -25.79 -40.37
CA SER A 117 -29.81 -25.59 -41.55
C SER A 117 -29.70 -26.74 -42.55
N GLU A 118 -28.50 -27.29 -42.75
CA GLU A 118 -28.25 -28.48 -43.60
C GLU A 118 -28.92 -29.74 -43.01
N VAL A 119 -28.82 -29.96 -41.70
CA VAL A 119 -29.48 -31.07 -41.00
C VAL A 119 -31.01 -30.93 -41.02
N GLU A 120 -31.54 -29.72 -40.83
CA GLU A 120 -32.97 -29.45 -40.97
C GLU A 120 -33.47 -29.74 -42.39
N TRP A 121 -32.73 -29.33 -43.42
CA TRP A 121 -33.05 -29.64 -44.81
C TRP A 121 -32.96 -31.15 -45.13
N MET A 122 -31.96 -31.85 -44.61
CA MET A 122 -31.83 -33.31 -44.73
C MET A 122 -33.00 -34.04 -44.06
N ASN A 123 -33.40 -33.62 -42.86
CA ASN A 123 -34.55 -34.18 -42.14
C ASN A 123 -35.86 -33.94 -42.90
N GLU A 124 -36.06 -32.76 -43.48
CA GLU A 124 -37.23 -32.43 -44.31
C GLU A 124 -37.27 -33.25 -45.62
N MET A 125 -36.11 -33.47 -46.25
CA MET A 125 -35.98 -34.37 -47.41
C MET A 125 -36.27 -35.83 -47.03
N GLU A 126 -35.78 -36.32 -45.90
CA GLU A 126 -36.07 -37.69 -45.43
C GLU A 126 -37.54 -37.84 -45.02
N ARG A 127 -38.16 -36.80 -44.46
CA ARG A 127 -39.60 -36.74 -44.17
C ARG A 127 -40.42 -36.86 -45.46
N ARG A 128 -40.12 -36.03 -46.47
CA ARG A 128 -40.78 -36.12 -47.80
C ARG A 128 -40.62 -37.49 -48.43
N LYS A 129 -39.42 -38.07 -48.39
CA LYS A 129 -39.18 -39.40 -48.95
C LYS A 129 -40.01 -40.47 -48.26
N LYS A 130 -40.20 -40.39 -46.94
CA LYS A 130 -41.09 -41.29 -46.20
C LYS A 130 -42.55 -41.10 -46.58
N GLU A 131 -43.01 -39.86 -46.81
CA GLU A 131 -44.36 -39.58 -47.28
C GLU A 131 -44.59 -40.09 -48.72
N GLU A 132 -43.61 -39.97 -49.61
CA GLU A 132 -43.62 -40.56 -50.95
C GLU A 132 -43.65 -42.10 -50.88
N GLU A 133 -42.79 -42.74 -50.07
CA GLU A 133 -42.81 -44.19 -49.84
C GLU A 133 -44.12 -44.70 -49.21
N GLU A 134 -44.80 -43.90 -48.39
CA GLU A 134 -46.13 -44.25 -47.83
C GLU A 134 -47.26 -44.12 -48.86
N GLU A 135 -47.28 -43.06 -49.68
CA GLU A 135 -48.26 -42.96 -50.78
C GLU A 135 -48.02 -44.03 -51.85
N GLU A 136 -46.76 -44.36 -52.19
CA GLU A 136 -46.45 -45.49 -53.08
C GLU A 136 -47.04 -46.80 -52.52
N ARG A 137 -46.75 -47.15 -51.26
CA ARG A 137 -47.33 -48.34 -50.61
C ARG A 137 -48.86 -48.31 -50.59
N LYS A 138 -49.47 -47.15 -50.40
CA LYS A 138 -50.93 -46.96 -50.41
C LYS A 138 -51.52 -47.23 -51.80
N THR A 139 -50.91 -46.70 -52.86
CA THR A 139 -51.32 -47.00 -54.25
C THR A 139 -51.09 -48.47 -54.62
N GLU A 140 -50.02 -49.12 -54.13
CA GLU A 140 -49.81 -50.56 -54.28
C GLU A 140 -50.91 -51.36 -53.59
N ILE A 141 -51.26 -51.03 -52.34
CA ILE A 141 -52.34 -51.68 -51.58
C ILE A 141 -53.69 -51.53 -52.31
N GLU A 142 -53.99 -50.35 -52.86
CA GLU A 142 -55.19 -50.14 -53.69
C GLU A 142 -55.13 -50.96 -55.00
N GLY A 143 -53.95 -51.08 -55.62
CA GLY A 143 -53.71 -51.94 -56.77
C GLY A 143 -53.84 -53.44 -56.45
N TRP A 144 -53.50 -53.86 -55.24
CA TRP A 144 -53.74 -55.22 -54.74
C TRP A 144 -55.22 -55.46 -54.42
N LYS A 145 -55.94 -54.49 -53.84
CA LYS A 145 -57.40 -54.57 -53.63
C LYS A 145 -58.14 -54.75 -54.96
N ARG A 146 -57.89 -53.91 -55.97
CA ARG A 146 -58.48 -54.08 -57.31
C ARG A 146 -58.18 -55.45 -57.92
N ARG A 147 -56.95 -55.96 -57.80
CA ARG A 147 -56.57 -57.31 -58.26
C ARG A 147 -57.18 -58.45 -57.44
N MET A 148 -57.61 -58.21 -56.20
CA MET A 148 -58.40 -59.16 -55.41
C MET A 148 -59.85 -59.15 -55.88
N GLU A 149 -60.48 -57.97 -55.97
CA GLU A 149 -61.87 -57.82 -56.46
C GLU A 149 -62.05 -58.38 -57.87
N GLU A 150 -61.09 -58.16 -58.78
CA GLU A 150 -61.10 -58.78 -60.12
C GLU A 150 -60.97 -60.31 -60.08
N ARG A 151 -60.22 -60.87 -59.11
CA ARG A 151 -60.09 -62.32 -58.95
C ARG A 151 -61.35 -62.93 -58.36
N GLU A 152 -61.94 -62.31 -57.34
CA GLU A 152 -63.22 -62.73 -56.77
C GLU A 152 -64.32 -62.72 -57.84
N LYS A 153 -64.40 -61.66 -58.65
CA LYS A 153 -65.36 -61.58 -59.76
C LYS A 153 -65.15 -62.67 -60.81
N LYS A 154 -63.90 -63.00 -61.15
CA LYS A 154 -63.56 -64.13 -62.05
C LYS A 154 -63.87 -65.48 -61.43
N GLU A 155 -63.68 -65.66 -60.11
CA GLU A 155 -64.10 -66.86 -59.41
C GLU A 155 -65.63 -67.01 -59.37
N GLU A 156 -66.39 -65.92 -59.20
CA GLU A 156 -67.85 -65.95 -59.33
C GLU A 156 -68.31 -66.28 -60.76
N GLU A 157 -67.61 -65.78 -61.79
CA GLU A 157 -67.84 -66.14 -63.18
C GLU A 157 -67.57 -67.63 -63.43
N MET A 158 -66.41 -68.16 -63.01
CA MET A 158 -66.11 -69.58 -63.10
C MET A 158 -67.07 -70.46 -62.29
N ARG A 159 -67.51 -70.02 -61.09
CA ARG A 159 -68.54 -70.74 -60.32
C ARG A 159 -69.86 -70.82 -61.09
N ARG A 160 -70.30 -69.72 -61.73
CA ARG A 160 -71.48 -69.71 -62.59
C ARG A 160 -71.33 -70.64 -63.81
N GLU A 161 -70.18 -70.64 -64.47
CA GLU A 161 -69.90 -71.56 -65.59
C GLU A 161 -69.88 -73.04 -65.15
N ILE A 162 -69.33 -73.34 -63.98
CA ILE A 162 -69.35 -74.70 -63.40
C ILE A 162 -70.78 -75.14 -63.09
N GLU A 163 -71.62 -74.27 -62.52
CA GLU A 163 -73.04 -74.57 -62.27
C GLU A 163 -73.83 -74.79 -63.58
N GLU A 164 -73.52 -74.03 -64.64
CA GLU A 164 -74.13 -74.23 -65.96
C GLU A 164 -73.66 -75.53 -66.63
N MET A 165 -72.36 -75.84 -66.55
CA MET A 165 -71.80 -77.10 -67.08
C MET A 165 -72.38 -78.33 -66.39
N LYS A 166 -72.58 -78.30 -65.06
CA LYS A 166 -73.27 -79.37 -64.32
C LYS A 166 -74.68 -79.64 -64.85
N ARG A 167 -75.48 -78.57 -65.06
CA ARG A 167 -76.83 -78.70 -65.67
C ARG A 167 -76.77 -79.34 -67.06
N ARG A 168 -75.79 -78.96 -67.89
CA ARG A 168 -75.63 -79.54 -69.23
C ARG A 168 -75.24 -81.03 -69.19
N THR A 169 -74.45 -81.47 -68.21
CA THR A 169 -74.14 -82.90 -68.02
C THR A 169 -75.34 -83.70 -67.52
N GLU A 170 -76.13 -83.17 -66.58
CA GLU A 170 -77.36 -83.82 -66.08
C GLU A 170 -78.43 -84.00 -67.18
N ASP A 171 -78.54 -83.04 -68.11
CA ASP A 171 -79.44 -83.14 -69.26
C ASP A 171 -78.93 -84.12 -70.33
N ALA A 172 -77.62 -84.38 -70.40
CA ALA A 172 -77.03 -85.34 -71.34
C ALA A 172 -77.19 -86.80 -70.86
N GLU A 173 -77.01 -87.06 -69.56
CA GLU A 173 -77.23 -88.40 -68.99
C GLU A 173 -78.67 -88.88 -69.16
N ARG A 174 -79.66 -87.98 -69.00
CA ARG A 174 -81.08 -88.32 -69.26
C ARG A 174 -81.33 -88.77 -70.70
N ARG A 175 -80.58 -88.25 -71.69
CA ARG A 175 -80.71 -88.63 -73.11
C ARG A 175 -80.00 -89.93 -73.47
N MET A 176 -78.94 -90.32 -72.74
CA MET A 176 -78.32 -91.63 -72.95
C MET A 176 -79.24 -92.77 -72.50
N ASN A 177 -79.83 -92.67 -71.30
CA ASN A 177 -80.73 -93.69 -70.76
C ASN A 177 -81.96 -93.98 -71.65
N GLU A 178 -82.42 -93.02 -72.45
CA GLU A 178 -83.53 -93.21 -73.41
C GLU A 178 -83.12 -93.96 -74.69
N SER A 179 -81.83 -93.93 -75.05
CA SER A 179 -81.31 -94.48 -76.32
C SER A 179 -80.84 -95.94 -76.22
N GLU A 180 -80.46 -96.41 -75.03
CA GLU A 180 -79.88 -97.75 -74.82
C GLU A 180 -80.93 -98.89 -74.85
N SER A 181 -82.23 -98.56 -74.78
CA SER A 181 -83.31 -99.55 -74.61
C SER A 181 -83.90 -100.15 -75.92
N ARG A 182 -83.23 -100.06 -77.09
CA ARG A 182 -83.91 -100.34 -78.39
C ARG A 182 -83.24 -101.20 -79.47
N LEU A 183 -82.06 -101.81 -79.29
CA LEU A 183 -81.41 -102.56 -80.39
C LEU A 183 -80.74 -103.90 -79.99
N SER A 184 -81.40 -105.03 -80.31
CA SER A 184 -80.75 -106.34 -80.54
C SER A 184 -81.69 -107.39 -81.18
N SER A 185 -81.44 -107.80 -82.44
CA SER A 185 -81.57 -109.19 -82.97
C SER A 185 -81.49 -109.28 -84.52
N LEU A 186 -80.75 -110.27 -85.05
CA LEU A 186 -80.58 -110.71 -86.47
C LEU A 186 -81.35 -112.06 -86.70
N PRO A 187 -81.21 -112.91 -87.78
CA PRO A 187 -80.36 -112.93 -88.99
C PRO A 187 -81.07 -113.37 -90.33
N LEU A 188 -80.33 -114.07 -91.23
CA LEU A 188 -80.46 -114.27 -92.70
C LEU A 188 -80.49 -115.78 -93.09
N ASP A 189 -81.02 -116.21 -94.28
CA ASP A 189 -80.33 -117.19 -95.19
C ASP A 189 -81.03 -117.71 -96.49
N ARG A 190 -80.17 -118.16 -97.43
CA ARG A 190 -80.26 -119.32 -98.39
C ARG A 190 -80.80 -119.24 -99.85
N VAL A 191 -80.03 -119.85 -100.76
CA VAL A 191 -80.38 -120.31 -102.14
C VAL A 191 -79.72 -121.68 -102.40
N ASN A 192 -80.29 -122.53 -103.26
CA ASN A 192 -79.69 -123.81 -103.71
C ASN A 192 -80.32 -124.31 -105.03
N SER A 193 -79.64 -125.27 -105.68
CA SER A 193 -80.08 -126.12 -106.82
C SER A 193 -79.76 -125.65 -108.25
N LEU A 194 -78.93 -126.42 -108.96
CA LEU A 194 -79.31 -127.17 -110.18
C LEU A 194 -78.13 -128.08 -110.63
N GLU A 195 -78.33 -129.40 -110.59
CA GLU A 195 -77.25 -130.40 -110.68
C GLU A 195 -77.62 -131.53 -111.67
N ALA A 196 -77.63 -131.22 -112.98
CA ALA A 196 -78.02 -132.20 -114.02
C ALA A 196 -77.22 -132.15 -115.34
N GLU A 197 -76.49 -131.08 -115.66
CA GLU A 197 -75.65 -130.97 -116.88
C GLU A 197 -74.34 -131.77 -116.82
N VAL A 198 -74.05 -132.40 -115.67
CA VAL A 198 -72.74 -132.96 -115.30
C VAL A 198 -72.22 -134.05 -116.24
N ASN A 199 -73.08 -134.80 -116.93
CA ASN A 199 -72.64 -136.00 -117.68
C ASN A 199 -72.23 -135.77 -119.14
N GLN A 200 -72.63 -134.67 -119.80
CA GLN A 200 -72.01 -134.24 -121.07
C GLN A 200 -70.78 -133.35 -120.85
N LEU A 201 -70.76 -132.59 -119.74
CA LEU A 201 -69.58 -131.85 -119.32
C LEU A 201 -68.37 -132.74 -119.03
N LYS A 202 -68.56 -134.03 -118.69
CA LYS A 202 -67.48 -134.92 -118.24
C LYS A 202 -66.30 -135.08 -119.22
N THR A 203 -66.53 -135.00 -120.53
CA THR A 203 -65.47 -135.11 -121.55
C THR A 203 -64.77 -133.77 -121.79
N ILE A 204 -65.53 -132.66 -121.76
CA ILE A 204 -64.98 -131.29 -121.77
C ILE A 204 -64.22 -131.02 -120.47
N ALA A 205 -64.65 -131.62 -119.36
CA ALA A 205 -64.07 -131.47 -118.04
C ALA A 205 -62.66 -132.07 -117.93
N MET A 206 -62.26 -133.08 -118.73
CA MET A 206 -60.85 -133.52 -118.71
C MET A 206 -59.93 -132.46 -119.33
N GLN A 207 -60.28 -131.93 -120.49
CA GLN A 207 -59.50 -130.88 -121.15
C GLN A 207 -59.54 -129.56 -120.33
N LYS A 208 -60.71 -129.23 -119.76
CA LYS A 208 -60.83 -128.12 -118.81
C LYS A 208 -60.17 -128.38 -117.46
N HIS A 209 -59.98 -129.62 -117.01
CA HIS A 209 -59.28 -129.93 -115.76
C HIS A 209 -57.79 -129.69 -115.91
N GLU A 210 -57.20 -130.01 -117.07
CA GLU A 210 -55.79 -129.72 -117.36
C GLU A 210 -55.55 -128.21 -117.46
N GLU A 211 -56.44 -127.45 -118.11
CA GLU A 211 -56.44 -125.98 -118.04
C GLU A 211 -56.69 -125.46 -116.61
N SER A 212 -57.61 -126.08 -115.86
CA SER A 212 -57.95 -125.68 -114.48
C SER A 212 -56.84 -125.97 -113.49
N LEU A 213 -56.02 -127.00 -113.71
CA LEU A 213 -54.80 -127.27 -112.94
C LEU A 213 -53.77 -126.16 -113.22
N GLY A 214 -53.59 -125.77 -114.49
CA GLY A 214 -52.77 -124.59 -114.83
C GLY A 214 -53.29 -123.29 -114.18
N TYR A 215 -54.60 -123.07 -114.15
CA TYR A 215 -55.20 -121.94 -113.42
C TYR A 215 -55.09 -122.09 -111.90
N TYR A 216 -55.14 -123.30 -111.34
CA TYR A 216 -54.95 -123.54 -109.91
C TYR A 216 -53.51 -123.31 -109.49
N GLU A 217 -52.52 -123.73 -110.29
CA GLU A 217 -51.10 -123.43 -110.07
C GLU A 217 -50.84 -121.91 -110.16
N GLN A 218 -51.44 -121.23 -111.14
CA GLN A 218 -51.38 -119.76 -111.22
C GLN A 218 -52.05 -119.08 -110.02
N LEU A 219 -53.20 -119.57 -109.56
CA LEU A 219 -53.92 -119.02 -108.40
C LEU A 219 -53.18 -119.32 -107.08
N GLN A 220 -52.56 -120.50 -106.96
CA GLN A 220 -51.75 -120.88 -105.82
C GLN A 220 -50.44 -120.07 -105.77
N ALA A 221 -49.81 -119.83 -106.92
CA ALA A 221 -48.67 -118.92 -107.04
C ALA A 221 -49.07 -117.47 -106.70
N ALA A 222 -50.22 -116.99 -107.19
CA ALA A 222 -50.75 -115.67 -106.86
C ALA A 222 -51.11 -115.53 -105.38
N SER A 223 -51.68 -116.58 -104.76
CA SER A 223 -51.98 -116.61 -103.32
C SER A 223 -50.71 -116.68 -102.46
N ALA A 224 -49.69 -117.41 -102.92
CA ALA A 224 -48.39 -117.44 -102.27
C ALA A 224 -47.69 -116.09 -102.35
N GLU A 225 -47.69 -115.42 -103.50
CA GLU A 225 -47.14 -114.06 -103.64
C GLU A 225 -47.99 -113.03 -102.88
N MET A 226 -49.31 -113.18 -102.81
CA MET A 226 -50.17 -112.32 -101.99
C MET A 226 -49.86 -112.47 -100.50
N HIS A 227 -49.66 -113.69 -99.99
CA HIS A 227 -49.19 -113.89 -98.61
C HIS A 227 -47.75 -113.38 -98.40
N ARG A 228 -46.87 -113.51 -99.40
CA ARG A 228 -45.52 -112.95 -99.35
C ARG A 228 -45.55 -111.41 -99.27
N LEU A 229 -46.39 -110.77 -100.08
CA LEU A 229 -46.64 -109.33 -100.07
C LEU A 229 -47.32 -108.89 -98.77
N GLN A 230 -48.29 -109.64 -98.25
CA GLN A 230 -48.94 -109.35 -96.97
C GLN A 230 -47.97 -109.46 -95.79
N SER A 231 -47.06 -110.44 -95.81
CA SER A 231 -45.97 -110.57 -94.84
C SER A 231 -44.97 -109.41 -94.95
N LEU A 232 -44.56 -109.04 -96.17
CA LEU A 232 -43.73 -107.86 -96.43
C LEU A 232 -44.40 -106.55 -95.97
N MET A 233 -45.71 -106.39 -96.17
CA MET A 233 -46.48 -105.26 -95.65
C MET A 233 -46.55 -105.27 -94.12
N GLY A 234 -46.71 -106.43 -93.49
CA GLY A 234 -46.66 -106.59 -92.03
C GLY A 234 -45.30 -106.20 -91.45
N MET A 235 -44.21 -106.67 -92.07
CA MET A 235 -42.84 -106.29 -91.69
C MET A 235 -42.57 -104.79 -91.91
N ASN A 236 -43.01 -104.21 -93.04
CA ASN A 236 -42.92 -102.77 -93.28
C ASN A 236 -43.74 -101.94 -92.27
N ALA A 237 -44.92 -102.41 -91.87
CA ALA A 237 -45.73 -101.76 -90.85
C ALA A 237 -45.05 -101.78 -89.47
N GLN A 238 -44.47 -102.92 -89.09
CA GLN A 238 -43.67 -103.04 -87.86
C GLN A 238 -42.44 -102.12 -87.89
N GLN A 239 -41.67 -102.12 -88.99
CA GLN A 239 -40.53 -101.21 -89.17
C GLN A 239 -40.95 -99.73 -89.14
N SER A 240 -42.12 -99.37 -89.70
CA SER A 240 -42.67 -98.02 -89.64
C SER A 240 -43.03 -97.61 -88.20
N GLU A 241 -43.62 -98.53 -87.42
CA GLU A 241 -43.96 -98.30 -86.02
C GLU A 241 -42.71 -98.20 -85.12
N GLU A 242 -41.68 -99.02 -85.38
CA GLU A 242 -40.37 -98.92 -84.72
C GLU A 242 -39.67 -97.61 -85.03
N LEU A 243 -39.61 -97.20 -86.31
CA LEU A 243 -39.10 -95.90 -86.72
C LEU A 243 -39.87 -94.74 -86.10
N LYS A 244 -41.19 -94.89 -85.89
CA LYS A 244 -42.00 -93.89 -85.18
C LYS A 244 -41.65 -93.82 -83.70
N LYS A 245 -41.58 -94.96 -82.99
CA LYS A 245 -41.15 -95.03 -81.58
C LYS A 245 -39.75 -94.47 -81.38
N GLU A 246 -38.85 -94.69 -82.33
CA GLU A 246 -37.48 -94.17 -82.27
C GLU A 246 -37.40 -92.67 -82.58
N LYS A 247 -38.26 -92.13 -83.45
CA LYS A 247 -38.46 -90.68 -83.60
C LYS A 247 -39.00 -90.07 -82.31
N GLU A 248 -40.07 -90.62 -81.74
CA GLU A 248 -40.66 -90.16 -80.48
C GLU A 248 -39.66 -90.21 -79.30
N ARG A 249 -38.76 -91.20 -79.25
CA ARG A 249 -37.63 -91.23 -78.30
C ARG A 249 -36.62 -90.13 -78.57
N ARG A 250 -36.17 -89.97 -79.81
CA ARG A 250 -35.20 -88.93 -80.20
C ARG A 250 -35.72 -87.53 -79.85
N GLU A 251 -36.98 -87.23 -80.17
CA GLU A 251 -37.60 -85.95 -79.82
C GLU A 251 -37.76 -85.74 -78.30
N LYS A 252 -37.99 -86.80 -77.51
CA LYS A 252 -37.99 -86.70 -76.03
C LYS A 252 -36.60 -86.36 -75.51
N MET A 253 -35.58 -87.08 -75.95
CA MET A 253 -34.18 -86.81 -75.61
C MET A 253 -33.76 -85.39 -76.04
N GLU A 254 -34.18 -84.94 -77.21
CA GLU A 254 -33.89 -83.59 -77.72
C GLU A 254 -34.58 -82.50 -76.88
N ARG A 255 -35.85 -82.68 -76.52
CA ARG A 255 -36.57 -81.77 -75.60
C ARG A 255 -35.95 -81.73 -74.20
N GLU A 256 -35.55 -82.86 -73.65
CA GLU A 256 -34.85 -82.93 -72.35
C GLU A 256 -33.46 -82.28 -72.41
N LEU A 257 -32.72 -82.48 -73.51
CA LEU A 257 -31.40 -81.90 -73.74
C LEU A 257 -31.48 -80.37 -73.92
N SER A 258 -32.49 -79.85 -74.65
CA SER A 258 -32.75 -78.41 -74.74
C SER A 258 -33.12 -77.81 -73.38
N ARG A 259 -34.05 -78.43 -72.64
CA ARG A 259 -34.40 -77.99 -71.28
C ARG A 259 -33.19 -77.99 -70.34
N LEU A 260 -32.31 -78.98 -70.43
CA LEU A 260 -31.12 -79.06 -69.58
C LEU A 260 -30.08 -78.00 -69.96
N LYS A 261 -29.93 -77.68 -71.26
CA LYS A 261 -29.13 -76.54 -71.72
C LYS A 261 -29.67 -75.21 -71.23
N GLU A 262 -30.97 -74.97 -71.38
CA GLU A 262 -31.65 -73.76 -70.90
C GLU A 262 -31.48 -73.61 -69.38
N HIS A 263 -31.65 -74.69 -68.61
CA HIS A 263 -31.41 -74.69 -67.18
C HIS A 263 -29.95 -74.43 -66.81
N LEU A 264 -28.98 -75.02 -67.54
CA LEU A 264 -27.56 -74.77 -67.31
C LEU A 264 -27.22 -73.30 -67.56
N VAL A 265 -27.70 -72.73 -68.68
CA VAL A 265 -27.53 -71.30 -69.00
C VAL A 265 -28.15 -70.41 -67.92
N MET A 266 -29.38 -70.69 -67.45
CA MET A 266 -30.00 -69.92 -66.36
C MET A 266 -29.18 -69.99 -65.06
N VAL A 267 -28.60 -71.15 -64.72
CA VAL A 267 -27.76 -71.30 -63.52
C VAL A 267 -26.41 -70.59 -63.68
N GLU A 268 -25.81 -70.63 -64.86
CA GLU A 268 -24.59 -69.87 -65.19
C GLU A 268 -24.84 -68.36 -65.15
N GLU A 269 -25.95 -67.88 -65.73
CA GLU A 269 -26.38 -66.48 -65.67
C GLU A 269 -26.63 -66.03 -64.23
N GLN A 270 -27.37 -66.81 -63.43
CA GLN A 270 -27.60 -66.52 -62.00
C GLN A 270 -26.29 -66.48 -61.22
N SER A 271 -25.39 -67.45 -61.41
CA SER A 271 -24.07 -67.49 -60.74
C SER A 271 -23.20 -66.28 -61.09
N VAL A 272 -23.21 -65.84 -62.36
CA VAL A 272 -22.48 -64.63 -62.80
C VAL A 272 -23.09 -63.36 -62.21
N VAL A 273 -24.43 -63.27 -62.14
CA VAL A 273 -25.12 -62.14 -61.48
C VAL A 273 -24.80 -62.09 -59.99
N GLU A 274 -24.93 -63.22 -59.28
CA GLU A 274 -24.62 -63.30 -57.84
C GLU A 274 -23.16 -62.96 -57.53
N ALA A 275 -22.21 -63.45 -58.35
CA ALA A 275 -20.80 -63.12 -58.22
C ALA A 275 -20.52 -61.62 -58.43
N ARG A 276 -21.13 -61.02 -59.47
CA ARG A 276 -21.02 -59.57 -59.71
C ARG A 276 -21.64 -58.76 -58.58
N GLU A 277 -22.81 -59.15 -58.09
CA GLU A 277 -23.42 -58.47 -56.93
C GLU A 277 -22.56 -58.62 -55.66
N ALA A 278 -21.85 -59.74 -55.49
CA ALA A 278 -20.90 -59.90 -54.39
C ALA A 278 -19.71 -58.93 -54.51
N GLU A 279 -19.12 -58.80 -55.69
CA GLU A 279 -18.06 -57.81 -55.98
C GLU A 279 -18.55 -56.36 -55.79
N GLU A 280 -19.78 -56.05 -56.23
CA GLU A 280 -20.40 -54.74 -56.00
C GLU A 280 -20.71 -54.48 -54.51
N ARG A 281 -21.00 -55.51 -53.70
CA ARG A 281 -21.13 -55.38 -52.23
C ARG A 281 -19.77 -55.17 -51.57
N GLU A 282 -18.75 -55.93 -51.96
CA GLU A 282 -17.39 -55.83 -51.42
C GLU A 282 -16.77 -54.46 -51.70
N THR A 283 -16.83 -53.97 -52.94
CA THR A 283 -16.33 -52.65 -53.32
C THR A 283 -17.01 -51.51 -52.55
N ARG A 284 -18.34 -51.57 -52.35
CA ARG A 284 -19.08 -50.60 -51.51
C ARG A 284 -18.66 -50.66 -50.04
N LEU A 285 -18.37 -51.84 -49.50
CA LEU A 285 -17.88 -52.01 -48.12
C LEU A 285 -16.45 -51.48 -47.97
N LEU A 286 -15.54 -51.79 -48.91
CA LEU A 286 -14.18 -51.28 -48.92
C LEU A 286 -14.14 -49.75 -49.05
N GLU A 287 -15.00 -49.16 -49.89
CA GLU A 287 -15.12 -47.72 -49.99
C GLU A 287 -15.64 -47.11 -48.68
N LYS A 288 -16.63 -47.73 -48.02
CA LYS A 288 -17.11 -47.29 -46.70
C LYS A 288 -16.02 -47.37 -45.63
N VAL A 289 -15.21 -48.44 -45.61
CA VAL A 289 -14.05 -48.57 -44.71
C VAL A 289 -13.05 -47.44 -44.97
N ARG A 290 -12.64 -47.22 -46.22
CA ARG A 290 -11.71 -46.13 -46.57
C ARG A 290 -12.23 -44.75 -46.16
N ARG A 291 -13.54 -44.47 -46.31
CA ARG A 291 -14.16 -43.21 -45.85
C ARG A 291 -14.16 -43.10 -44.32
N LEU A 292 -14.40 -44.20 -43.59
CA LEU A 292 -14.33 -44.24 -42.13
C LEU A 292 -12.90 -44.04 -41.62
N GLU A 293 -11.90 -44.68 -42.24
CA GLU A 293 -10.48 -44.48 -41.92
C GLU A 293 -10.03 -43.03 -42.19
N ALA A 294 -10.46 -42.43 -43.31
CA ALA A 294 -10.17 -41.03 -43.62
C ALA A 294 -10.80 -40.06 -42.61
N THR A 295 -12.05 -40.28 -42.22
CA THR A 295 -12.71 -39.47 -41.17
C THR A 295 -12.09 -39.70 -39.80
N GLN A 296 -11.70 -40.93 -39.45
CA GLN A 296 -10.98 -41.22 -38.22
C GLN A 296 -9.63 -40.49 -38.16
N SER A 297 -8.84 -40.57 -39.24
CA SER A 297 -7.57 -39.85 -39.36
C SER A 297 -7.76 -38.34 -39.17
N ALA A 298 -8.71 -37.73 -39.89
CA ALA A 298 -9.03 -36.31 -39.75
C ALA A 298 -9.53 -35.92 -38.34
N THR A 299 -10.31 -36.77 -37.67
CA THR A 299 -10.72 -36.50 -36.28
C THR A 299 -9.56 -36.63 -35.29
N LEU A 300 -8.61 -37.54 -35.52
CA LEU A 300 -7.41 -37.66 -34.69
C LEU A 300 -6.49 -36.46 -34.87
N THR A 301 -6.21 -36.01 -36.11
CA THR A 301 -5.40 -34.81 -36.35
C THR A 301 -6.04 -33.57 -35.74
N ASN A 302 -7.35 -33.37 -35.92
CA ASN A 302 -8.05 -32.22 -35.33
C ASN A 302 -8.04 -32.27 -33.78
N ALA A 303 -8.14 -33.46 -33.19
CA ALA A 303 -8.03 -33.63 -31.74
C ALA A 303 -6.61 -33.36 -31.22
N GLU A 304 -5.57 -33.80 -31.95
CA GLU A 304 -4.17 -33.51 -31.64
C GLU A 304 -3.88 -32.01 -31.76
N GLU A 305 -4.32 -31.34 -32.83
CA GLU A 305 -4.18 -29.89 -33.02
C GLU A 305 -4.92 -29.10 -31.91
N THR A 306 -6.15 -29.49 -31.57
CA THR A 306 -6.91 -28.87 -30.47
C THR A 306 -6.20 -29.05 -29.13
N THR A 307 -5.61 -30.23 -28.89
CA THR A 307 -4.86 -30.53 -27.66
C THR A 307 -3.55 -29.73 -27.61
N GLN A 308 -2.81 -29.64 -28.71
CA GLN A 308 -1.58 -28.84 -28.81
C GLN A 308 -1.85 -27.35 -28.64
N SER A 309 -2.91 -26.82 -29.26
CA SER A 309 -3.35 -25.43 -29.11
C SER A 309 -3.76 -25.12 -27.66
N SER A 310 -4.54 -26.02 -27.04
CA SER A 310 -4.91 -25.91 -25.62
C SER A 310 -3.70 -25.93 -24.70
N GLN A 311 -2.73 -26.83 -24.94
CA GLN A 311 -1.49 -26.90 -24.16
C GLN A 311 -0.61 -25.65 -24.35
N ALA A 312 -0.52 -25.11 -25.57
CA ALA A 312 0.18 -23.86 -25.84
C ALA A 312 -0.45 -22.68 -25.08
N ARG A 313 -1.80 -22.60 -25.03
CA ARG A 313 -2.53 -21.59 -24.26
C ARG A 313 -2.31 -21.75 -22.75
N ILE A 314 -2.31 -22.97 -22.22
CA ILE A 314 -1.98 -23.25 -20.81
C ILE A 314 -0.56 -22.77 -20.49
N ASN A 315 0.43 -23.14 -21.32
CA ASN A 315 1.83 -22.75 -21.13
C ASN A 315 2.00 -21.21 -21.16
N ALA A 316 1.28 -20.50 -22.04
CA ALA A 316 1.31 -19.05 -22.12
C ALA A 316 0.69 -18.38 -20.87
N LEU A 317 -0.44 -18.92 -20.37
CA LEU A 317 -1.07 -18.47 -19.13
C LEU A 317 -0.19 -18.73 -17.90
N GLU A 318 0.48 -19.87 -17.82
CA GLU A 318 1.47 -20.13 -16.77
C GLU A 318 2.63 -19.14 -16.78
N LEU A 319 3.14 -18.78 -17.98
CA LEU A 319 4.23 -17.82 -18.12
C LEU A 319 3.78 -16.42 -17.67
N SER A 320 2.57 -16.01 -18.07
CA SER A 320 1.95 -14.74 -17.65
C SER A 320 1.72 -14.69 -16.14
N LEU A 321 1.24 -15.79 -15.54
CA LEU A 321 1.06 -15.90 -14.09
C LEU A 321 2.40 -15.77 -13.34
N ARG A 322 3.45 -16.47 -13.79
CA ARG A 322 4.80 -16.37 -13.19
C ARG A 322 5.39 -14.96 -13.27
N ALA A 323 5.11 -14.23 -14.36
CA ALA A 323 5.50 -12.82 -14.50
C ALA A 323 4.74 -11.93 -13.52
N ALA A 324 3.40 -12.03 -13.46
CA ALA A 324 2.57 -11.28 -12.52
C ALA A 324 2.93 -11.56 -11.05
N GLU A 325 3.26 -12.81 -10.70
CA GLU A 325 3.76 -13.17 -9.38
C GLU A 325 5.13 -12.55 -9.05
N ALA A 326 6.01 -12.39 -10.05
CA ALA A 326 7.31 -11.74 -9.89
C ALA A 326 7.13 -10.23 -9.66
N ASP A 327 6.31 -9.56 -10.47
CA ASP A 327 5.99 -8.14 -10.34
C ASP A 327 5.30 -7.83 -9.00
N ALA A 328 4.40 -8.72 -8.55
CA ALA A 328 3.75 -8.62 -7.25
C ALA A 328 4.74 -8.79 -6.08
N ARG A 329 5.71 -9.70 -6.20
CA ARG A 329 6.80 -9.86 -5.22
C ARG A 329 7.69 -8.62 -5.16
N GLU A 330 8.14 -8.11 -6.31
CA GLU A 330 8.99 -6.92 -6.39
C GLU A 330 8.27 -5.67 -5.83
N SER A 331 6.97 -5.53 -6.13
CA SER A 331 6.13 -4.45 -5.60
C SER A 331 5.97 -4.53 -4.09
N ARG A 332 5.82 -5.74 -3.52
CA ARG A 332 5.78 -5.95 -2.07
C ARG A 332 7.12 -5.58 -1.42
N GLU A 333 8.24 -6.05 -1.95
CA GLU A 333 9.56 -5.68 -1.40
C GLU A 333 9.82 -4.18 -1.48
N ARG A 334 9.38 -3.51 -2.56
CA ARG A 334 9.45 -2.04 -2.70
C ARG A 334 8.62 -1.34 -1.64
N ALA A 335 7.42 -1.84 -1.32
CA ALA A 335 6.59 -1.32 -0.25
C ALA A 335 7.26 -1.51 1.12
N GLU A 336 7.77 -2.71 1.43
CA GLU A 336 8.48 -3.01 2.68
C GLU A 336 9.75 -2.15 2.88
N ARG A 337 10.50 -1.87 1.80
CA ARG A 337 11.65 -0.95 1.84
C ARG A 337 11.19 0.48 2.18
N SER A 338 10.14 0.96 1.51
CA SER A 338 9.57 2.29 1.75
C SER A 338 8.87 2.44 3.12
N GLU A 339 8.42 1.33 3.72
CA GLU A 339 7.92 1.28 5.09
C GLU A 339 9.07 1.41 6.11
N LYS A 340 10.18 0.69 5.91
CA LYS A 340 11.40 0.81 6.75
C LYS A 340 11.98 2.24 6.72
N GLU A 341 12.07 2.85 5.54
CA GLU A 341 12.49 4.25 5.39
C GLU A 341 11.55 5.23 6.15
N ARG A 342 10.23 4.97 6.15
CA ARG A 342 9.27 5.73 6.96
C ARG A 342 9.43 5.51 8.45
N GLU A 343 9.73 4.29 8.89
CA GLU A 343 10.05 4.03 10.31
C GLU A 343 11.33 4.72 10.75
N GLU A 344 12.38 4.71 9.93
CA GLU A 344 13.66 5.35 10.23
C GLU A 344 13.52 6.87 10.29
N THR A 345 12.85 7.49 9.31
CA THR A 345 12.54 8.93 9.34
C THR A 345 11.63 9.30 10.51
N LYS A 346 10.67 8.46 10.90
CA LYS A 346 9.89 8.65 12.13
C LYS A 346 10.75 8.58 13.39
N LYS A 347 11.62 7.58 13.53
CA LYS A 347 12.56 7.45 14.66
C LYS A 347 13.50 8.67 14.76
N ALA A 348 13.97 9.18 13.61
CA ALA A 348 14.77 10.40 13.55
C ALA A 348 13.97 11.65 13.97
N LEU A 349 12.71 11.77 13.54
CA LEU A 349 11.81 12.85 13.95
C LEU A 349 11.51 12.81 15.45
N ASP A 350 11.19 11.64 16.00
CA ASP A 350 10.93 11.45 17.44
C ASP A 350 12.16 11.81 18.28
N SER A 351 13.36 11.47 17.80
CA SER A 351 14.65 11.85 18.40
C SER A 351 14.88 13.37 18.38
N LEU A 352 14.69 14.04 17.23
CA LEU A 352 14.81 15.49 17.11
C LEU A 352 13.77 16.23 17.97
N GLN A 353 12.54 15.72 18.05
CA GLN A 353 11.52 16.26 18.97
C GLN A 353 11.90 16.10 20.44
N GLY A 354 12.64 15.04 20.80
CA GLY A 354 13.26 14.88 22.11
C GLY A 354 14.27 15.99 22.39
N VAL A 355 15.27 16.14 21.51
CA VAL A 355 16.33 17.18 21.63
C VAL A 355 15.74 18.59 21.71
N VAL A 356 14.72 18.92 20.91
CA VAL A 356 14.04 20.23 20.98
C VAL A 356 13.33 20.43 22.33
N ARG A 357 12.73 19.39 22.91
CA ARG A 357 12.12 19.43 24.24
C ARG A 357 13.17 19.62 25.35
N ASP A 358 14.29 18.93 25.22
CA ASP A 358 15.39 19.03 26.18
C ASP A 358 16.00 20.43 26.15
N LEU A 359 16.32 20.96 24.97
CA LEU A 359 16.80 22.34 24.75
C LEU A 359 15.82 23.40 25.27
N ALA A 360 14.51 23.23 25.03
CA ALA A 360 13.51 24.14 25.59
C ALA A 360 13.51 24.10 27.12
N SER A 361 13.61 22.90 27.72
CA SER A 361 13.70 22.75 29.18
C SER A 361 15.01 23.30 29.77
N GLU A 362 16.11 23.24 29.02
CA GLU A 362 17.40 23.83 29.39
C GLU A 362 17.34 25.36 29.34
N HIS A 363 16.82 25.91 28.24
CA HIS A 363 16.55 27.34 28.12
C HIS A 363 15.63 27.88 29.23
N ASP A 364 14.58 27.17 29.61
CA ASP A 364 13.70 27.57 30.73
C ASP A 364 14.43 27.56 32.08
N ARG A 365 15.36 26.61 32.30
CA ARG A 365 16.22 26.59 33.50
C ARG A 365 17.21 27.74 33.50
N ASP A 366 17.85 28.02 32.37
CA ASP A 366 18.81 29.12 32.22
C ASP A 366 18.12 30.49 32.37
N ALA A 367 16.93 30.65 31.79
CA ALA A 367 16.10 31.84 31.98
C ALA A 367 15.71 32.02 33.45
N ALA A 368 15.32 30.95 34.15
CA ALA A 368 15.05 30.99 35.60
C ALA A 368 16.32 31.34 36.41
N HIS A 369 17.49 30.80 36.04
CA HIS A 369 18.76 31.11 36.69
C HIS A 369 19.19 32.57 36.47
N ALA A 370 19.06 33.09 35.25
CA ALA A 370 19.34 34.48 34.91
C ALA A 370 18.37 35.44 35.61
N ALA A 371 17.09 35.07 35.74
CA ALA A 371 16.09 35.81 36.51
C ALA A 371 16.45 35.86 38.01
N HIS A 372 16.89 34.73 38.59
CA HIS A 372 17.35 34.68 39.98
C HIS A 372 18.59 35.56 40.22
N GLN A 373 19.61 35.48 39.37
CA GLN A 373 20.79 36.36 39.45
C GLN A 373 20.41 37.84 39.30
N SER A 374 19.49 38.15 38.37
CA SER A 374 18.98 39.53 38.19
C SER A 374 18.20 40.03 39.41
N MET A 375 17.51 39.15 40.14
CA MET A 375 16.84 39.48 41.40
C MET A 375 17.88 39.74 42.50
N GLU A 376 18.85 38.85 42.68
CA GLU A 376 19.94 38.98 43.66
C GLU A 376 20.77 40.27 43.43
N LEU A 377 21.08 40.60 42.18
CA LEU A 377 21.76 41.85 41.83
C LEU A 377 20.90 43.09 42.12
N ARG A 378 19.58 43.04 41.90
CA ARG A 378 18.66 44.13 42.29
C ARG A 378 18.57 44.28 43.81
N GLU A 379 18.60 43.19 44.57
CA GLU A 379 18.64 43.25 46.03
C GLU A 379 19.96 43.85 46.54
N LYS A 380 21.11 43.43 45.98
CA LYS A 380 22.43 44.02 46.27
C LYS A 380 22.49 45.52 45.90
N LEU A 381 21.89 45.90 44.77
CA LEU A 381 21.76 47.31 44.38
C LEU A 381 20.93 48.09 45.40
N LYS A 382 19.79 47.53 45.84
CA LYS A 382 18.88 48.14 46.81
C LYS A 382 19.53 48.30 48.19
N THR A 383 20.28 47.29 48.67
CA THR A 383 20.99 47.38 49.95
C THR A 383 22.14 48.39 49.89
N ALA A 384 22.89 48.42 48.78
CA ALA A 384 23.90 49.46 48.54
C ALA A 384 23.28 50.87 48.47
N GLN A 385 22.13 51.04 47.80
CA GLN A 385 21.39 52.31 47.77
C GLN A 385 20.93 52.74 49.17
N SER A 386 20.40 51.83 50.00
CA SER A 386 20.03 52.16 51.38
C SER A 386 21.24 52.50 52.25
N SER A 387 22.38 51.84 52.04
CA SER A 387 23.64 52.17 52.72
C SER A 387 24.15 53.56 52.33
N ILE A 388 24.13 53.91 51.04
CA ILE A 388 24.47 55.24 50.55
C ILE A 388 23.52 56.30 51.14
N ALA A 389 22.23 56.00 51.24
CA ALA A 389 21.26 56.90 51.87
C ALA A 389 21.54 57.11 53.38
N SER A 390 21.87 56.04 54.12
CA SER A 390 22.29 56.13 55.53
C SER A 390 23.55 56.99 55.69
N LEU A 391 24.60 56.71 54.90
CA LEU A 391 25.85 57.46 54.94
C LEU A 391 25.68 58.94 54.57
N ARG A 392 24.76 59.27 53.64
CA ARG A 392 24.40 60.67 53.34
C ARG A 392 23.71 61.34 54.53
N GLY A 393 22.73 60.69 55.17
CA GLY A 393 22.08 61.20 56.37
C GLY A 393 23.06 61.37 57.55
N GLU A 394 24.01 60.45 57.71
CA GLU A 394 25.09 60.56 58.70
C GLU A 394 26.04 61.72 58.37
N MET A 395 26.40 61.91 57.10
CA MET A 395 27.23 63.03 56.66
C MET A 395 26.53 64.39 56.85
N GLU A 396 25.24 64.48 56.53
CA GLU A 396 24.41 65.67 56.79
C GLU A 396 24.31 65.95 58.30
N ARG A 397 24.08 64.93 59.13
CA ARG A 397 24.09 65.05 60.59
C ARG A 397 25.45 65.54 61.11
N LEU A 398 26.55 64.93 60.67
CA LEU A 398 27.90 65.35 61.04
C LEU A 398 28.24 66.76 60.55
N SER A 399 27.68 67.20 59.42
CA SER A 399 27.81 68.57 58.93
C SER A 399 27.07 69.57 59.83
N LEU A 400 25.87 69.22 60.30
CA LEU A 400 25.11 70.04 61.26
C LEU A 400 25.79 70.05 62.64
N ASP A 401 26.24 68.90 63.15
CA ASP A 401 26.99 68.78 64.40
C ASP A 401 28.30 69.59 64.34
N ARG A 402 29.00 69.56 63.19
CA ARG A 402 30.18 70.39 62.92
C ARG A 402 29.84 71.88 62.90
N GLN A 403 28.78 72.29 62.20
CA GLN A 403 28.38 73.69 62.16
C GLN A 403 28.01 74.21 63.56
N ALA A 404 27.25 73.44 64.34
CA ALA A 404 26.93 73.78 65.72
C ALA A 404 28.18 73.89 66.61
N ALA A 405 29.19 73.04 66.39
CA ALA A 405 30.48 73.13 67.08
C ALA A 405 31.33 74.33 66.63
N GLU A 406 31.30 74.69 65.34
CA GLU A 406 31.95 75.89 64.81
C GLU A 406 31.30 77.17 65.35
N ASP A 407 29.96 77.25 65.35
CA ASP A 407 29.19 78.35 65.94
C ASP A 407 29.47 78.47 67.45
N ALA A 408 29.49 77.36 68.19
CA ALA A 408 29.86 77.34 69.60
C ALA A 408 31.32 77.81 69.83
N ALA A 409 32.25 77.46 68.94
CA ALA A 409 33.64 77.91 69.00
C ALA A 409 33.77 79.40 68.68
N VAL A 410 32.98 79.95 67.75
CA VAL A 410 32.90 81.40 67.48
C VAL A 410 32.36 82.13 68.70
N MET A 411 31.23 81.69 69.26
CA MET A 411 30.66 82.26 70.50
C MET A 411 31.64 82.20 71.68
N ALA A 412 32.42 81.13 71.78
CA ALA A 412 33.49 81.01 72.78
C ALA A 412 34.64 82.00 72.53
N ARG A 413 35.07 82.19 71.27
CA ARG A 413 36.06 83.21 70.89
C ARG A 413 35.58 84.62 71.20
N GLU A 414 34.35 84.98 70.83
CA GLU A 414 33.76 86.27 71.17
C GLU A 414 33.61 86.48 72.68
N ALA A 415 33.36 85.42 73.44
CA ALA A 415 33.34 85.48 74.90
C ALA A 415 34.74 85.66 75.50
N VAL A 416 35.76 85.05 74.89
CA VAL A 416 37.18 85.28 75.23
C VAL A 416 37.58 86.71 74.86
N GLU A 417 37.26 87.22 73.67
CA GLU A 417 37.54 88.61 73.29
C GLU A 417 36.83 89.62 74.18
N ARG A 418 35.57 89.38 74.56
CA ARG A 418 34.87 90.25 75.53
C ARG A 418 35.56 90.24 76.88
N LYS A 419 36.02 89.07 77.36
CA LYS A 419 36.84 88.98 78.57
C LYS A 419 38.20 89.66 78.39
N GLN A 420 38.83 89.55 77.23
CA GLN A 420 40.10 90.19 76.91
C GLN A 420 39.97 91.71 76.91
N ARG A 421 38.91 92.27 76.31
CA ARG A 421 38.59 93.70 76.39
C ARG A 421 38.32 94.16 77.82
N VAL A 422 37.67 93.33 78.66
CA VAL A 422 37.50 93.64 80.09
C VAL A 422 38.84 93.54 80.85
N VAL A 423 39.73 92.62 80.49
CA VAL A 423 41.10 92.55 81.02
C VAL A 423 41.88 93.79 80.60
N GLU A 424 41.89 94.16 79.32
CA GLU A 424 42.50 95.38 78.78
C GLU A 424 41.94 96.65 79.45
N GLU A 425 40.61 96.73 79.68
CA GLU A 425 40.01 97.85 80.41
C GLU A 425 40.44 97.87 81.89
N LEU A 426 40.56 96.70 82.54
CA LEU A 426 41.08 96.59 83.90
C LEU A 426 42.59 96.89 83.98
N GLU A 427 43.36 96.53 82.96
CA GLU A 427 44.78 96.85 82.78
C GLU A 427 44.96 98.35 82.56
N ILE A 428 44.14 98.98 81.70
CA ILE A 428 44.11 100.45 81.53
C ILE A 428 43.71 101.13 82.83
N ARG A 429 42.71 100.65 83.57
CA ARG A 429 42.37 101.20 84.90
C ARG A 429 43.49 100.98 85.92
N LEU A 430 44.28 99.91 85.79
CA LEU A 430 45.50 99.68 86.57
C LEU A 430 46.58 100.68 86.18
N GLU A 431 46.81 100.94 84.90
CA GLU A 431 47.75 101.93 84.36
C GLU A 431 47.33 103.37 84.68
N GLU A 432 46.03 103.67 84.69
CA GLU A 432 45.45 104.93 85.18
C GLU A 432 45.62 105.06 86.69
N ALA A 433 45.39 104.01 87.47
CA ALA A 433 45.71 104.00 88.90
C ALA A 433 47.21 104.17 89.14
N HIS A 434 48.07 103.52 88.35
CA HIS A 434 49.52 103.64 88.41
C HIS A 434 50.00 105.03 87.99
N SER A 435 49.38 105.69 87.01
CA SER A 435 49.72 107.05 86.60
C SER A 435 49.16 108.13 87.52
N VAL A 436 47.99 107.93 88.14
CA VAL A 436 47.47 108.76 89.24
C VAL A 436 48.33 108.61 90.50
N VAL A 437 48.82 107.39 90.79
CA VAL A 437 49.81 107.16 91.86
C VAL A 437 51.16 107.77 91.47
N SER A 438 51.64 107.62 90.24
CA SER A 438 52.91 108.17 89.75
C SER A 438 52.94 109.72 89.80
N ALA A 439 51.85 110.36 89.36
CA ALA A 439 51.67 111.82 89.48
C ALA A 439 51.60 112.32 90.93
N LYS A 440 51.39 111.42 91.90
CA LYS A 440 51.35 111.72 93.34
C LYS A 440 52.54 111.14 94.13
N ALA A 441 53.38 110.32 93.50
CA ALA A 441 54.56 109.66 94.04
C ALA A 441 55.88 110.25 93.51
N SER A 442 55.83 111.38 92.80
CA SER A 442 57.01 112.21 92.48
C SER A 442 57.61 112.92 93.71
N ALA A 443 57.20 112.54 94.92
CA ALA A 443 57.85 112.88 96.18
C ALA A 443 57.93 111.63 97.07
N SER A 444 59.16 111.24 97.43
CA SER A 444 59.51 110.21 98.43
C SER A 444 59.31 108.73 98.05
N ALA A 445 60.34 108.11 97.44
CA ALA A 445 60.68 106.70 97.66
C ALA A 445 62.13 106.37 97.21
N SER A 446 63.12 107.13 97.69
CA SER A 446 64.50 106.66 97.66
C SER A 446 64.75 105.62 98.76
N GLN A 447 65.76 104.77 98.55
CA GLN A 447 66.61 104.21 99.62
C GLN A 447 66.01 103.11 100.53
N TYR A 448 66.07 101.86 100.07
CA TYR A 448 66.38 100.72 100.94
C TYR A 448 67.48 99.85 100.32
N ARG A 449 68.69 99.97 100.88
CA ARG A 449 69.81 99.01 100.73
C ARG A 449 70.00 98.42 102.12
N ILE A 450 69.83 97.10 102.26
CA ILE A 450 69.92 96.42 103.56
C ILE A 450 71.40 96.21 103.91
N ASP A 451 71.80 96.58 105.13
CA ASP A 451 73.18 96.44 105.61
C ASP A 451 73.57 94.96 105.83
N ASP A 452 74.79 94.58 105.42
CA ASP A 452 75.37 93.23 105.56
C ASP A 452 75.40 92.75 107.03
N SER A 453 75.49 93.68 108.00
CA SER A 453 75.40 93.36 109.43
C SER A 453 74.04 92.75 109.79
N THR A 454 72.95 93.23 109.19
CA THR A 454 71.58 92.72 109.40
C THR A 454 71.42 91.33 108.81
N LEU A 455 71.99 91.09 107.64
CA LEU A 455 71.95 89.78 106.98
C LEU A 455 72.75 88.74 107.79
N ARG A 456 73.95 89.11 108.29
CA ARG A 456 74.73 88.27 109.22
C ARG A 456 73.99 88.01 110.53
N GLN A 457 73.31 89.00 111.09
CA GLN A 457 72.49 88.84 112.30
C GLN A 457 71.36 87.82 112.08
N LEU A 458 70.69 87.87 110.92
CA LEU A 458 69.66 86.91 110.53
C LEU A 458 70.22 85.49 110.37
N PHE A 459 71.34 85.31 109.66
CA PHE A 459 72.01 84.01 109.56
C PHE A 459 72.46 83.47 110.93
N LEU A 460 73.05 84.31 111.80
CA LEU A 460 73.40 83.89 113.17
C LEU A 460 72.16 83.46 113.97
N SER A 461 71.08 84.24 113.88
CA SER A 461 69.82 83.93 114.57
C SER A 461 69.17 82.64 114.05
N TYR A 462 69.30 82.31 112.76
CA TYR A 462 68.85 81.03 112.20
C TYR A 462 69.62 79.84 112.81
N PHE A 463 70.96 79.93 112.89
CA PHE A 463 71.77 78.84 113.46
C PHE A 463 71.68 78.71 114.98
N LEU A 464 71.43 79.81 115.71
CA LEU A 464 71.35 79.82 117.18
C LEU A 464 69.92 79.64 117.73
N SER A 465 68.87 79.84 116.93
CA SER A 465 67.48 79.66 117.39
C SER A 465 67.10 78.19 117.60
N PRO A 466 66.17 77.88 118.53
CA PRO A 466 65.54 76.57 118.62
C PRO A 466 64.73 76.25 117.36
N LEU A 467 64.60 74.95 117.05
CA LEU A 467 64.08 74.44 115.77
C LEU A 467 62.75 75.08 115.34
N ASP A 468 61.80 75.23 116.26
CA ASP A 468 60.46 75.79 115.98
C ASP A 468 60.48 77.20 115.39
N ARG A 469 61.52 78.00 115.64
CA ARG A 469 61.66 79.37 115.10
C ARG A 469 62.55 79.48 113.87
N ARG A 470 63.24 78.39 113.50
CA ARG A 470 64.08 78.37 112.30
C ARG A 470 63.25 78.47 111.02
N ALA A 471 62.06 77.86 111.02
CA ALA A 471 61.09 77.98 109.93
C ALA A 471 60.76 79.45 109.60
N ASP A 472 60.37 80.23 110.61
CA ASP A 472 60.02 81.64 110.44
C ASP A 472 61.22 82.48 109.98
N ILE A 473 62.41 82.23 110.54
CA ILE A 473 63.64 82.94 110.15
C ILE A 473 64.09 82.55 108.73
N ALA A 474 63.85 81.31 108.29
CA ALA A 474 64.12 80.88 106.91
C ALA A 474 63.15 81.50 105.91
N ILE A 475 61.85 81.59 106.24
CA ILE A 475 60.86 82.30 105.42
C ILE A 475 61.20 83.79 105.35
N LEU A 476 61.64 84.38 106.48
CA LEU A 476 62.07 85.78 106.53
C LEU A 476 63.34 86.01 105.67
N LEU A 477 64.35 85.15 105.77
CA LEU A 477 65.54 85.17 104.89
C LEU A 477 65.16 85.02 103.42
N ALA A 478 64.26 84.09 103.06
CA ALA A 478 63.80 83.92 101.68
C ALA A 478 63.07 85.16 101.15
N SER A 479 62.26 85.83 101.99
CA SER A 479 61.57 87.07 101.62
C SER A 479 62.51 88.28 101.49
N ILE A 480 63.56 88.35 102.30
CA ILE A 480 64.57 89.43 102.27
C ILE A 480 65.56 89.26 101.11
N LEU A 481 65.81 88.02 100.68
CA LEU A 481 66.66 87.69 99.53
C LEU A 481 65.88 87.63 98.20
N GLU A 482 64.61 88.06 98.18
CA GLU A 482 63.75 88.13 96.98
C GLU A 482 63.67 86.81 96.18
N TYR A 483 63.61 85.66 96.87
CA TYR A 483 63.43 84.37 96.19
C TYR A 483 62.10 84.34 95.40
N PRO A 484 62.09 83.82 94.16
CA PRO A 484 60.88 83.78 93.34
C PRO A 484 59.77 82.97 94.03
N PRO A 485 58.48 83.29 93.80
CA PRO A 485 57.37 82.73 94.55
C PRO A 485 57.28 81.20 94.44
N GLU A 486 57.74 80.64 93.33
CA GLU A 486 57.83 79.19 93.08
C GLU A 486 58.85 78.47 93.99
N GLU A 487 59.93 79.15 94.39
CA GLU A 487 60.89 78.63 95.36
C GLU A 487 60.44 78.91 96.79
N MET A 488 59.76 80.05 97.02
CA MET A 488 59.16 80.36 98.31
C MET A 488 58.02 79.38 98.68
N GLU A 489 57.24 78.91 97.69
CA GLU A 489 56.28 77.80 97.81
C GLU A 489 56.97 76.48 98.17
N LYS A 490 58.13 76.16 97.56
CA LYS A 490 58.92 74.96 97.89
C LYS A 490 59.47 75.00 99.31
N VAL A 491 59.94 76.16 99.78
CA VAL A 491 60.39 76.36 101.16
C VAL A 491 59.21 76.21 102.13
N LYS A 492 58.05 76.84 101.84
CA LYS A 492 56.84 76.71 102.66
C LYS A 492 56.28 75.27 102.70
N THR A 493 56.26 74.56 101.57
CA THR A 493 55.80 73.16 101.53
C THR A 493 56.79 72.21 102.19
N ALA A 494 58.11 72.43 102.07
CA ALA A 494 59.12 71.65 102.81
C ALA A 494 59.02 71.86 104.33
N ILE A 495 58.64 73.07 104.78
CA ILE A 495 58.43 73.40 106.20
C ILE A 495 57.07 72.87 106.72
N ASN A 496 55.99 73.01 105.95
CA ASN A 496 54.63 72.68 106.39
C ASN A 496 54.20 71.21 106.12
N SER A 497 54.93 70.44 105.31
CA SER A 497 54.60 69.03 105.02
C SER A 497 54.84 68.05 106.18
N SER A 498 55.20 68.56 107.37
CA SER A 498 55.44 67.76 108.57
C SER A 498 54.16 67.25 109.28
N MET A 499 52.96 67.78 108.98
CA MET A 499 51.69 67.31 109.59
C MET A 499 50.44 67.34 108.68
N GLY A 500 49.89 66.16 108.33
CA GLY A 500 48.43 65.93 108.36
C GLY A 500 47.54 65.97 107.08
N LYS A 501 47.43 64.83 106.38
CA LYS A 501 46.16 64.07 106.14
C LYS A 501 44.95 64.66 105.33
N GLY A 502 44.83 64.30 104.03
CA GLY A 502 43.72 63.48 103.48
C GLY A 502 42.52 64.05 102.65
N SER A 503 41.91 63.17 101.81
CA SER A 503 40.57 63.23 101.13
C SER A 503 40.36 64.14 99.89
N SER A 504 39.50 63.86 98.87
CA SER A 504 38.56 62.74 98.57
C SER A 504 37.95 62.74 97.12
N ARG A 505 37.12 61.69 96.83
CA ARG A 505 36.12 61.46 95.72
C ARG A 505 36.66 61.00 94.35
N ALA A 506 35.89 60.38 93.41
CA ALA A 506 34.43 60.11 93.27
C ALA A 506 34.08 58.67 92.77
N MET A 507 32.88 58.41 92.20
CA MET A 507 32.33 57.08 91.76
C MET A 507 31.17 57.17 90.73
N GLY A 508 30.86 56.08 89.99
CA GLY A 508 29.58 55.79 89.28
C GLY A 508 29.72 55.32 87.81
N GLY A 509 28.90 54.43 87.21
CA GLY A 509 27.79 53.59 87.70
C GLY A 509 26.57 53.52 86.74
N SER A 510 26.35 52.38 86.05
CA SER A 510 25.21 52.14 85.12
C SER A 510 24.86 50.64 85.02
N SER A 511 23.72 50.19 84.49
CA SER A 511 22.31 50.58 84.66
C SER A 511 21.42 49.36 84.29
N ILE A 512 20.19 49.21 84.79
CA ILE A 512 19.36 48.01 84.53
C ILE A 512 19.06 47.80 83.03
N THR A 513 18.96 48.90 82.27
CA THR A 513 18.80 48.88 80.80
C THR A 513 19.99 48.24 80.09
N GLU A 514 21.20 48.40 80.64
CA GLU A 514 22.45 47.87 80.07
C GLU A 514 22.56 46.35 80.27
N GLN A 515 21.97 45.82 81.35
CA GLN A 515 21.77 44.38 81.53
C GLN A 515 20.70 43.82 80.57
N PHE A 516 19.65 44.59 80.27
CA PHE A 516 18.60 44.18 79.32
C PHE A 516 19.10 44.14 77.87
N ILE A 517 19.96 45.10 77.48
CA ILE A 517 20.65 45.10 76.18
C ILE A 517 21.56 43.86 76.06
N ARG A 518 22.40 43.59 77.06
CA ARG A 518 23.25 42.38 77.06
C ARG A 518 22.46 41.07 77.03
N PHE A 519 21.26 41.02 77.61
CA PHE A 519 20.39 39.85 77.54
C PHE A 519 19.91 39.61 76.10
N LEU A 520 19.45 40.65 75.41
CA LEU A 520 19.03 40.56 74.00
C LEU A 520 20.19 40.21 73.06
N GLU A 521 21.39 40.73 73.31
CA GLU A 521 22.61 40.40 72.56
C GLU A 521 23.05 38.95 72.75
N THR A 522 22.87 38.37 73.96
CA THR A 522 23.29 36.98 74.24
C THR A 522 22.29 35.90 73.82
N GLU A 523 20.98 36.21 73.73
CA GLU A 523 19.99 35.25 73.24
C GLU A 523 19.95 35.15 71.70
N SER A 524 20.35 36.23 71.01
CA SER A 524 20.30 36.33 69.54
C SER A 524 21.30 35.44 68.78
N GLU A 525 22.38 34.98 69.41
CA GLU A 525 23.38 34.12 68.77
C GLU A 525 23.02 32.61 68.80
N SER A 526 22.01 32.20 69.56
CA SER A 526 21.70 30.78 69.82
C SER A 526 20.86 30.06 68.75
N ALA A 527 20.54 30.72 67.62
CA ALA A 527 19.71 30.15 66.55
C ALA A 527 20.49 29.38 65.46
N ARG A 528 21.83 29.29 65.53
CA ARG A 528 22.67 28.68 64.47
C ARG A 528 23.22 27.28 64.77
N THR A 529 22.86 26.65 65.88
CA THR A 529 23.43 25.34 66.31
C THR A 529 22.39 24.37 66.89
N ALA A 530 21.43 23.94 66.05
CA ALA A 530 20.57 22.79 66.33
C ALA A 530 20.97 21.57 65.45
N PRO A 531 21.50 20.46 66.01
CA PRO A 531 22.00 19.33 65.22
C PRO A 531 21.17 18.03 65.37
N GLN A 532 20.28 17.72 64.43
CA GLN A 532 19.65 16.39 64.23
C GLN A 532 19.16 16.24 62.77
N LEU A 533 19.06 15.10 62.10
CA LEU A 533 19.58 13.70 62.25
C LEU A 533 19.48 13.02 60.83
N PRO A 534 19.98 11.78 60.60
CA PRO A 534 20.37 11.32 59.25
C PRO A 534 19.34 10.44 58.51
N VAL A 535 19.49 10.36 57.18
CA VAL A 535 19.07 9.19 56.38
C VAL A 535 20.19 8.79 55.40
N ARG A 536 20.80 7.63 55.66
CA ARG A 536 21.73 6.90 54.77
C ARG A 536 21.48 5.39 54.96
N THR A 537 22.01 4.56 54.03
CA THR A 537 22.04 3.07 53.97
C THR A 537 20.70 2.38 53.68
N GLU A 538 20.59 1.34 52.84
CA GLU A 538 21.48 0.67 51.84
C GLU A 538 20.63 0.46 50.54
N ARG A 539 21.17 0.41 49.31
CA ARG A 539 21.85 -0.73 48.65
C ARG A 539 21.01 -2.03 48.62
N SER A 540 20.75 -2.53 47.42
CA SER A 540 20.60 -3.98 47.18
C SER A 540 21.24 -4.32 45.83
N VAL A 541 22.12 -5.32 45.83
CA VAL A 541 22.76 -5.90 44.64
C VAL A 541 22.56 -7.41 44.74
N MET A 542 21.81 -8.00 43.81
CA MET A 542 21.78 -9.42 43.41
C MET A 542 20.97 -9.42 42.09
N SER A 543 21.50 -9.80 40.93
CA SER A 543 21.96 -11.15 40.52
C SER A 543 20.83 -12.17 40.49
N GLY A 544 20.45 -12.62 39.28
CA GLY A 544 19.37 -13.58 39.05
C GLY A 544 19.16 -13.85 37.55
N GLU A 545 20.01 -14.69 36.97
CA GLU A 545 19.94 -15.13 35.57
C GLU A 545 18.89 -16.25 35.33
N CYS A 546 18.53 -16.39 34.04
CA CYS A 546 18.09 -17.62 33.35
C CYS A 546 16.61 -18.08 33.37
N ILE A 547 16.33 -18.85 32.30
CA ILE A 547 15.19 -19.75 32.02
C ILE A 547 13.99 -19.17 31.21
N ASN A 548 14.21 -19.17 29.89
CA ASN A 548 13.24 -19.49 28.82
C ASN A 548 12.81 -20.99 28.92
N PRO A 549 11.82 -21.55 28.17
CA PRO A 549 10.87 -20.99 27.19
C PRO A 549 9.43 -21.61 27.31
N THR A 550 8.72 -21.81 26.18
CA THR A 550 7.49 -22.63 25.93
C THR A 550 6.17 -21.83 26.00
N GLN A 551 5.65 -21.26 24.89
CA GLN A 551 4.92 -21.87 23.74
C GLN A 551 3.36 -21.90 23.92
N PRO A 552 2.57 -21.95 22.83
CA PRO A 552 1.24 -21.32 22.77
C PRO A 552 0.05 -22.29 22.78
N ILE A 553 -1.15 -21.75 23.03
CA ILE A 553 -2.48 -22.34 22.78
C ILE A 553 -3.39 -21.15 22.43
N GLU A 554 -3.79 -20.92 21.17
CA GLU A 554 -4.87 -21.58 20.42
C GLU A 554 -6.28 -21.47 21.03
N SER A 555 -7.11 -20.58 20.48
CA SER A 555 -8.54 -20.82 20.14
C SER A 555 -9.11 -19.54 19.54
N SER A 556 -9.50 -19.54 18.26
CA SER A 556 -10.82 -19.97 17.77
C SER A 556 -11.94 -18.97 18.11
N SER A 557 -12.85 -18.58 17.21
CA SER A 557 -12.94 -18.71 15.75
C SER A 557 -14.15 -17.86 15.28
N SER A 558 -14.41 -17.82 13.97
CA SER A 558 -15.75 -17.64 13.38
C SER A 558 -16.59 -16.42 13.82
N LEU A 559 -16.59 -15.36 13.00
CA LEU A 559 -17.80 -14.66 12.51
C LEU A 559 -17.43 -13.58 11.49
N LEU A 560 -17.21 -13.98 10.23
CA LEU A 560 -17.32 -13.13 9.01
C LEU A 560 -17.15 -13.98 7.73
N ARG A 561 -17.94 -15.05 7.63
CA ARG A 561 -18.28 -15.72 6.36
C ARG A 561 -19.80 -15.64 6.23
N ASP A 562 -20.31 -14.61 5.56
CA ASP A 562 -21.72 -14.49 5.15
C ASP A 562 -21.91 -13.36 4.10
N ILE A 563 -21.14 -13.42 3.01
CA ILE A 563 -21.49 -12.75 1.74
C ILE A 563 -21.25 -13.73 0.57
N LEU A 564 -21.88 -14.89 0.66
CA LEU A 564 -22.08 -15.82 -0.46
C LEU A 564 -23.35 -16.63 -0.19
N ASN A 565 -24.47 -16.20 -0.75
CA ASN A 565 -25.71 -16.95 -0.95
C ASN A 565 -26.73 -16.05 -1.68
N PRO A 566 -27.69 -16.62 -2.44
CA PRO A 566 -27.49 -17.68 -3.41
C PRO A 566 -28.09 -17.30 -4.78
N ILE A 567 -27.99 -18.21 -5.74
CA ILE A 567 -28.71 -18.15 -7.02
C ILE A 567 -30.21 -18.08 -6.76
N ASP A 568 -30.89 -17.04 -7.27
CA ASP A 568 -32.35 -17.00 -7.35
C ASP A 568 -32.79 -17.01 -8.82
N ILE A 569 -33.52 -18.05 -9.21
CA ILE A 569 -34.01 -18.29 -10.57
C ILE A 569 -35.52 -18.08 -10.56
N LYS A 570 -36.01 -17.05 -11.27
CA LYS A 570 -37.42 -16.91 -11.71
C LYS A 570 -37.53 -15.83 -12.81
N PRO A 571 -38.64 -15.76 -13.58
CA PRO A 571 -38.48 -15.92 -15.03
C PRO A 571 -39.10 -14.78 -15.87
N ALA A 572 -38.80 -14.83 -17.16
CA ALA A 572 -39.59 -14.27 -18.26
C ALA A 572 -40.05 -12.79 -18.13
N SER A 573 -39.26 -11.88 -18.72
CA SER A 573 -39.80 -10.62 -19.24
C SER A 573 -39.49 -10.51 -20.73
N THR A 574 -40.51 -10.72 -21.56
CA THR A 574 -40.45 -10.67 -23.01
C THR A 574 -40.23 -9.24 -23.50
N VAL A 575 -38.98 -8.84 -23.75
CA VAL A 575 -38.67 -7.58 -24.44
C VAL A 575 -38.61 -7.84 -25.94
N VAL A 576 -39.63 -7.36 -26.64
CA VAL A 576 -39.72 -7.39 -28.11
C VAL A 576 -38.63 -6.48 -28.70
N PRO A 577 -37.75 -6.97 -29.60
CA PRO A 577 -36.85 -6.10 -30.34
C PRO A 577 -37.66 -5.30 -31.39
N PRO A 578 -37.34 -4.01 -31.61
CA PRO A 578 -37.94 -3.26 -32.71
C PRO A 578 -37.48 -3.85 -34.05
N VAL A 579 -38.42 -3.95 -35.00
CA VAL A 579 -38.20 -4.46 -36.36
C VAL A 579 -37.09 -3.67 -37.07
N PRO A 580 -36.14 -4.33 -37.76
CA PRO A 580 -35.15 -3.64 -38.57
C PRO A 580 -35.82 -2.95 -39.77
N ASN A 581 -35.57 -1.65 -39.95
CA ASN A 581 -35.95 -0.96 -41.17
C ASN A 581 -35.18 -1.55 -42.36
N LEU A 582 -35.90 -1.97 -43.40
CA LEU A 582 -35.29 -2.29 -44.69
C LEU A 582 -34.56 -1.04 -45.24
N PRO A 583 -33.33 -1.18 -45.76
CA PRO A 583 -32.83 -0.24 -46.75
C PRO A 583 -33.64 -0.43 -48.04
N THR A 584 -34.24 0.65 -48.53
CA THR A 584 -34.81 0.71 -49.87
C THR A 584 -33.73 0.45 -50.91
N LEU A 585 -33.99 -0.51 -51.81
CA LEU A 585 -33.27 -0.60 -53.08
C LEU A 585 -33.59 0.63 -53.92
N ASP A 586 -32.57 1.44 -54.22
CA ASP A 586 -32.61 2.46 -55.27
C ASP A 586 -31.88 1.91 -56.52
N PRO A 587 -32.41 2.08 -57.74
CA PRO A 587 -31.86 1.43 -58.93
C PRO A 587 -31.01 2.38 -59.80
N THR A 588 -29.69 2.14 -59.84
CA THR A 588 -28.79 2.56 -60.95
C THR A 588 -27.63 1.58 -61.10
#